data_AF-W1WYC7-F1
#
_entry.id   AF-W1WYC7-F1
#
_cell.length_a   1.000
_cell.length_b   1.000
_cell.length_c   1.000
_cell.angle_alpha   90.00
_cell.angle_beta   90.00
_cell.angle_gamma   90.00
#
_symmetry.space_group_name_H-M   'P 1'
#
loop_
_entity.id
_entity.type
_entity.pdbx_description
1 polymer ?
#
loop_
_entity_poly.entity_id
_entity_poly.type
_entity_poly.pdbx_seq_one_letter_code
_entity_poly.pdbx_strand_id
1 'polypeptide(L)' 'LAELITPNLPEAEEILGVEIKTLDEMKEAAIKLMELGPKAVLVKGGHLEDDAMALIDSILDTIPILTA' A
#
# COMPACT_ATOMS: atom_id res chain seq x y z
N LEU A 1 -17.48 -6.20 -1.69
CA LEU A 1 -16.10 -5.75 -2.00
C LEU A 1 -15.55 -5.06 -0.76
N ALA A 2 -14.28 -5.31 -0.43
CA ALA A 2 -13.64 -4.67 0.73
C ALA A 2 -13.39 -3.19 0.44
N GLU A 3 -13.69 -2.31 1.40
CA GLU A 3 -13.44 -0.88 1.24
C GLU A 3 -11.97 -0.53 1.53
N LEU A 4 -11.33 -1.29 2.41
CA LEU A 4 -9.93 -1.16 2.80
C LEU A 4 -9.27 -2.53 2.80
N ILE A 5 -8.08 -2.63 2.21
CA ILE A 5 -7.18 -3.77 2.40
C ILE A 5 -5.87 -3.29 3.01
N THR A 6 -5.26 -4.14 3.84
CA THR A 6 -4.02 -3.77 4.55
C THR A 6 -2.93 -4.83 4.39
N PRO A 7 -2.50 -5.16 3.16
CA PRO A 7 -1.50 -6.19 2.96
C PRO A 7 -0.18 -5.77 3.62
N ASN A 8 0.56 -6.70 4.18
CA ASN A 8 1.97 -6.47 4.50
C ASN A 8 2.83 -6.56 3.22
N LEU A 9 4.13 -6.27 3.33
CA LEU A 9 5.04 -6.29 2.20
C LEU A 9 5.05 -7.65 1.45
N PRO A 10 5.28 -8.82 2.08
CA PRO A 10 5.19 -10.11 1.39
C PRO A 10 3.84 -10.39 0.72
N GLU A 11 2.73 -10.02 1.37
CA GLU A 11 1.39 -10.18 0.80
C GLU A 11 1.19 -9.29 -0.44
N ALA A 12 1.70 -8.06 -0.40
CA ALA A 12 1.66 -7.15 -1.56
C ALA A 12 2.50 -7.68 -2.73
N GLU A 13 3.68 -8.23 -2.45
CA GLU A 13 4.54 -8.87 -3.44
C GLU A 13 3.87 -10.09 -4.07
N GLU A 14 3.23 -10.94 -3.27
CA GLU A 14 2.51 -12.14 -3.74
C GLU A 14 1.30 -11.77 -4.61
N ILE A 15 0.51 -10.77 -4.18
CA ILE A 15 -0.68 -10.32 -4.93
C ILE A 15 -0.28 -9.70 -6.27
N LEU A 16 0.80 -8.93 -6.31
CA LEU A 16 1.23 -8.20 -7.50
C LEU A 16 2.22 -8.99 -8.38
N GLY A 17 2.83 -10.05 -7.85
CA GLY A 17 3.85 -10.84 -8.54
C GLY A 17 5.15 -10.07 -8.79
N VAL A 18 5.52 -9.15 -7.89
CA VAL A 18 6.73 -8.31 -8.00
C VAL A 18 7.47 -8.26 -6.66
N GLU A 19 8.78 -8.00 -6.69
CA GLU A 19 9.53 -7.64 -5.46
C GLU A 19 9.42 -6.13 -5.20
N ILE A 20 9.37 -5.75 -3.93
CA ILE A 20 9.29 -4.36 -3.45
C ILE A 20 10.41 -4.14 -2.45
N LYS A 21 11.43 -3.38 -2.87
CA LYS A 21 12.67 -3.13 -2.12
C LYS A 21 12.83 -1.70 -1.64
N THR A 22 12.00 -0.79 -2.16
CA THR A 22 12.08 0.63 -1.83
C THR A 22 10.73 1.20 -1.44
N LEU A 23 10.75 2.34 -0.77
CA LEU A 23 9.52 3.06 -0.42
C LEU A 23 8.74 3.56 -1.63
N ASP A 24 9.43 3.92 -2.71
CA ASP A 24 8.74 4.36 -3.93
C ASP A 24 8.06 3.18 -4.64
N GLU A 25 8.71 2.01 -4.68
CA GLU A 25 8.06 0.77 -5.13
C GLU A 25 6.87 0.39 -4.23
N MET A 26 6.95 0.64 -2.92
CA MET A 26 5.82 0.40 -2.00
C MET A 26 4.62 1.31 -2.30
N LYS A 27 4.86 2.58 -2.66
CA LYS A 27 3.80 3.50 -3.12
C LYS A 27 3.20 3.03 -4.44
N GLU A 28 4.03 2.62 -5.40
CA GLU A 28 3.54 2.08 -6.67
C GLU A 28 2.72 0.80 -6.47
N ALA A 29 3.15 -0.07 -5.55
CA ALA A 29 2.40 -1.25 -5.17
C ALA A 29 1.03 -0.90 -4.57
N ALA A 30 0.96 0.10 -3.69
CA ALA A 30 -0.32 0.58 -3.15
C ALA A 30 -1.27 1.09 -4.26
N ILE A 31 -0.75 1.80 -5.27
CA ILE A 31 -1.54 2.25 -6.43
C ILE A 31 -2.08 1.04 -7.22
N LYS A 32 -1.21 0.08 -7.57
CA LYS A 32 -1.61 -1.12 -8.32
C LYS A 32 -2.64 -1.95 -7.55
N LEU A 33 -2.52 -2.03 -6.23
CA LEU A 33 -3.49 -2.71 -5.36
C LEU A 33 -4.86 -2.02 -5.35
N MET A 34 -4.91 -0.68 -5.46
CA MET A 34 -6.18 0.05 -5.61
C MET A 34 -6.89 -0.27 -6.93
N GLU A 35 -6.14 -0.50 -8.01
CA GLU A 35 -6.71 -0.88 -9.31
C GLU A 35 -7.47 -2.23 -9.28
N LEU A 36 -7.24 -3.06 -8.25
CA LEU A 36 -7.95 -4.32 -8.04
C LEU A 36 -9.36 -4.14 -7.44
N GLY A 37 -9.76 -2.90 -7.12
CA GLY A 37 -11.10 -2.55 -6.64
C GLY A 37 -11.28 -2.08 -5.19
N PRO A 38 -10.32 -2.14 -4.25
CA PRO A 38 -10.50 -1.52 -2.93
C PRO A 38 -10.47 0.01 -3.04
N LYS A 39 -11.20 0.69 -2.15
CA LYS A 39 -11.22 2.16 -2.10
C LYS A 39 -9.98 2.75 -1.41
N ALA A 40 -9.35 1.97 -0.55
CA ALA A 40 -8.15 2.34 0.18
C ALA A 40 -7.23 1.12 0.37
N VAL A 41 -5.93 1.37 0.38
CA VAL A 41 -4.89 0.36 0.60
C VAL A 41 -3.90 0.91 1.62
N LEU A 42 -3.58 0.12 2.64
CA LEU A 42 -2.49 0.39 3.59
C LEU A 42 -1.46 -0.73 3.52
N VAL A 43 -0.34 -0.49 2.85
CA VAL A 43 0.75 -1.47 2.80
C VAL A 43 1.58 -1.37 4.08
N LYS A 44 1.62 -2.43 4.88
CA LYS A 44 2.39 -2.46 6.14
C LYS A 44 3.85 -2.78 5.83
N GLY A 45 4.72 -1.78 5.99
CA GLY A 45 6.17 -1.92 5.96
C GLY A 45 6.74 -2.44 7.28
N GLY A 46 7.83 -3.21 7.22
CA GLY A 46 8.52 -3.73 8.42
C GLY A 46 9.91 -4.32 8.19
N HIS A 47 10.31 -4.55 6.94
CA HIS A 47 11.60 -5.18 6.56
C HIS A 47 12.35 -4.44 5.45
N LEU A 48 12.05 -3.17 5.18
CA LEU A 48 12.92 -2.39 4.31
C LEU A 48 14.23 -2.17 5.09
N GLU A 49 15.26 -2.92 4.70
CA GLU A 49 16.59 -2.91 5.30
C GLU A 49 17.28 -1.57 5.05
N ASP A 50 16.88 -0.53 5.78
CA ASP A 50 17.70 0.62 6.13
C ASP A 50 16.96 1.40 7.23
N ASP A 51 17.42 1.17 8.46
CA ASP A 51 17.15 1.89 9.70
C ASP A 51 15.71 2.33 10.05
N ALA A 52 15.26 1.76 11.17
CA ALA A 52 14.27 2.31 12.10
C ALA A 52 12.84 2.48 11.57
N MET A 53 12.02 1.46 11.80
CA MET A 53 10.62 1.63 12.23
C MET A 53 9.80 2.60 11.36
N ALA A 54 9.88 2.46 10.03
CA ALA A 54 9.11 3.26 9.11
C ALA A 54 7.66 2.73 9.04
N LEU A 55 6.83 3.16 9.99
CA LEU A 55 5.38 3.26 9.79
C LEU A 55 5.15 4.30 8.68
N ILE A 56 5.26 3.88 7.42
CA ILE A 56 4.83 4.68 6.28
C ILE A 56 3.42 4.21 5.96
N ASP A 57 2.46 4.86 6.61
CA ASP A 57 1.06 4.87 6.19
C ASP A 57 0.99 5.65 4.87
N SER A 58 1.26 5.01 3.72
CA SER A 58 0.89 5.61 2.44
C SER A 58 -0.62 5.50 2.27
N ILE A 59 -1.37 6.32 3.00
CA ILE A 59 -2.73 6.68 2.64
C ILE A 59 -2.61 7.49 1.36
N LEU A 60 -2.83 6.84 0.21
CA LEU A 60 -3.12 7.56 -1.02
C LEU A 60 -4.58 7.99 -0.93
N ASP A 61 -4.78 9.19 -0.38
CA ASP A 61 -6.07 9.86 -0.42
C ASP A 61 -6.47 10.08 -1.88
N THR A 62 -7.33 9.22 -2.39
CA THR A 62 -8.35 9.62 -3.37
C THR A 62 -9.74 9.39 -2.78
N ILE A 63 -9.95 9.95 -1.60
CA ILE A 63 -11.30 10.31 -1.16
C ILE A 63 -11.55 11.72 -1.74
N PRO A 64 -12.42 11.89 -2.76
CA PRO A 64 -13.10 13.17 -2.87
C PRO A 64 -13.91 13.26 -1.59
N ILE A 65 -13.43 14.08 -0.64
CA ILE A 65 -14.25 14.49 0.50
C ILE A 65 -15.53 15.01 -0.16
N LEU A 66 -16.64 14.29 0.02
CA LEU A 66 -17.94 14.78 -0.42
C LEU A 66 -18.11 16.12 0.28
N THR A 67 -17.95 17.19 -0.48
CA THR A 67 -18.40 18.52 -0.13
C THR A 67 -19.90 18.41 0.05
N ALA A 68 -20.33 18.22 1.30
CA ALA A 68 -21.67 18.54 1.74
C ALA A 68 -21.74 20.04 2.05
#